data_AF-A0A7R9UM54-F1
#
_entry.id   AF-A0A7R9UM54-F1
#
_cell.length_a   1.000
_cell.length_b   1.000
_cell.length_c   1.000
_cell.angle_alpha   90.00
_cell.angle_beta   90.00
_cell.angle_gamma   90.00
#
_symmetry.space_group_name_H-M   'P 1'
#
loop_
_entity.id
_entity.type
_entity.pdbx_description
1 polymer ?
#
loop_
_entity_poly.entity_id
_entity_poly.type
_entity_poly.pdbx_seq_one_letter_code
_entity_poly.pdbx_strand_id
1 'polypeptide(L)'
;RDFYNHWTGFFTRRPLYAHDKWDLREASNRFVRRAMEKENMKERTGARREYSAQVRELVEFVRKRDKRVAAHNEKVDAETREREAALRARREEEQRAYDAERSRLAAELAAEDDEELLLQLQAAAADLGLANGGKKGRRGKKGGASAHDGGGGSGGGGGGDGGGGGAPQGDASADADADADAQILYCPACNKDFRSRAQWQNHERSKRHIEKAAELRELLREEDEGEESDEDIDEDDGEDGSEAAADAQRA
;
A
#
# COMPACT_ATOMS: atom_id res chain seq x y z
N ARG A 1 6.50 11.20 35.13
CA ARG A 1 5.78 10.13 34.36
C ARG A 1 5.70 8.84 35.18
N ASP A 2 6.73 8.53 35.95
CA ASP A 2 6.91 7.29 36.74
C ASP A 2 5.75 6.95 37.70
N PHE A 3 5.14 7.97 38.33
CA PHE A 3 3.96 7.77 39.18
C PHE A 3 2.82 7.08 38.42
N TYR A 4 2.37 7.66 37.30
CA TYR A 4 1.26 7.10 36.54
C TYR A 4 1.62 5.76 35.92
N ASN A 5 2.89 5.55 35.51
CA ASN A 5 3.34 4.27 34.97
C ASN A 5 3.29 3.14 36.01
N HIS A 6 3.63 3.42 37.26
CA HIS A 6 3.52 2.44 38.35
C HIS A 6 2.05 2.06 38.61
N TRP A 7 1.18 3.08 38.66
CA TRP A 7 -0.22 2.89 39.02
C TRP A 7 -1.11 2.34 37.90
N THR A 8 -0.76 2.57 36.63
CA THR A 8 -1.43 1.90 35.49
C THR A 8 -1.12 0.40 35.48
N GLY A 9 0.10 0.02 35.85
CA GLY A 9 0.54 -1.37 36.01
C GLY A 9 0.16 -2.02 37.35
N PHE A 10 -0.68 -1.37 38.17
CA PHE A 10 -0.96 -1.84 39.53
C PHE A 10 -1.62 -3.23 39.56
N PHE A 11 -1.17 -4.07 40.49
CA PHE A 11 -1.77 -5.36 40.82
C PHE A 11 -1.87 -5.53 42.34
N THR A 12 -3.02 -5.98 42.81
CA THR A 12 -3.24 -6.21 44.25
C THR A 12 -2.60 -7.51 44.73
N ARG A 13 -1.85 -7.44 45.83
CA ARG A 13 -1.37 -8.62 46.56
C ARG A 13 -2.38 -9.14 47.59
N ARG A 14 -3.55 -8.50 47.70
CA ARG A 14 -4.60 -8.93 48.63
C ARG A 14 -5.15 -10.28 48.18
N PRO A 15 -5.26 -11.27 49.08
CA PRO A 15 -5.67 -12.62 48.69
C PRO A 15 -7.16 -12.71 48.34
N LEU A 16 -8.01 -11.81 48.83
CA LEU A 16 -9.45 -11.73 48.51
C LEU A 16 -10.26 -13.01 48.85
N TYR A 17 -9.93 -13.71 49.93
CA TYR A 17 -10.68 -14.88 50.42
C TYR A 17 -12.17 -14.61 50.70
N ALA A 18 -12.55 -13.35 50.93
CA ALA A 18 -13.96 -12.96 51.11
C ALA A 18 -14.82 -13.19 49.85
N HIS A 19 -14.20 -13.41 48.68
CA HIS A 19 -14.89 -13.73 47.43
C HIS A 19 -14.94 -15.24 47.16
N ASP A 20 -14.46 -16.09 48.09
CA ASP A 20 -14.58 -17.54 47.94
C ASP A 20 -16.05 -17.94 48.07
N LYS A 21 -16.58 -18.61 47.03
CA LYS A 21 -17.98 -19.04 46.96
C LYS A 21 -18.24 -20.32 47.77
N TRP A 22 -17.24 -21.18 47.87
CA TRP A 22 -17.34 -22.50 48.50
C TRP A 22 -16.41 -22.61 49.72
N ASP A 23 -16.87 -23.17 50.83
CA ASP A 23 -15.96 -23.60 51.89
C ASP A 23 -15.40 -24.99 51.53
N LEU A 24 -14.07 -25.09 51.46
CA LEU A 24 -13.38 -26.33 51.11
C LEU A 24 -13.59 -27.45 52.14
N ARG A 25 -14.04 -27.11 53.36
CA ARG A 25 -14.39 -28.07 54.42
C ARG A 25 -15.68 -28.83 54.14
N GLU A 26 -16.58 -28.27 53.36
CA GLU A 26 -17.88 -28.88 53.02
C GLU A 26 -17.77 -29.88 51.85
N ALA A 27 -16.58 -30.02 51.27
CA ALA A 27 -16.36 -30.91 50.13
C ALA A 27 -16.51 -32.39 50.53
N SER A 28 -17.44 -33.10 49.86
CA SER A 28 -17.72 -34.52 50.13
C SER A 28 -16.62 -35.49 49.71
N ASN A 29 -15.81 -35.13 48.71
CA ASN A 29 -14.67 -35.93 48.23
C ASN A 29 -13.60 -35.01 47.63
N ARG A 30 -12.37 -35.51 47.47
CA ARG A 30 -11.22 -34.83 46.87
C ARG A 30 -11.52 -34.23 45.49
N PHE A 31 -12.33 -34.90 44.67
CA PHE A 31 -12.73 -34.40 43.36
C PHE A 31 -13.61 -33.14 43.50
N VAL A 32 -14.57 -33.16 44.41
CA VAL A 32 -15.44 -32.02 44.74
C VAL A 32 -14.61 -30.88 45.33
N ARG A 33 -13.68 -31.18 46.25
CA ARG A 33 -12.78 -30.18 46.83
C ARG A 33 -11.94 -29.47 45.78
N ARG A 34 -11.39 -30.21 44.81
CA ARG A 34 -10.63 -29.64 43.69
C ARG A 34 -11.50 -28.78 42.77
N ALA A 35 -12.73 -29.19 42.51
CA ALA A 35 -13.67 -28.40 41.74
C ALA A 35 -13.99 -27.08 42.46
N MET A 36 -14.31 -27.15 43.76
CA MET A 36 -14.52 -25.98 44.62
C MET A 36 -13.30 -25.07 44.69
N GLU A 37 -12.09 -25.60 44.85
CA GLU A 37 -10.82 -24.83 44.82
C GLU A 37 -10.64 -24.10 43.50
N LYS A 38 -10.92 -24.76 42.37
CA LYS A 38 -10.82 -24.17 41.03
C LYS A 38 -11.82 -23.04 40.86
N GLU A 39 -13.05 -23.22 41.33
CA GLU A 39 -14.08 -22.17 41.29
C GLU A 39 -13.71 -20.99 42.20
N ASN A 40 -13.29 -21.24 43.45
CA ASN A 40 -12.81 -20.17 44.33
C ASN A 40 -11.60 -19.42 43.73
N MET A 41 -10.65 -20.13 43.11
CA MET A 41 -9.53 -19.48 42.42
C MET A 41 -10.00 -18.61 41.25
N LYS A 42 -11.02 -19.04 40.51
CA LYS A 42 -11.63 -18.25 39.44
C LYS A 42 -12.28 -16.98 40.00
N GLU A 43 -13.09 -17.11 41.06
CA GLU A 43 -13.74 -15.97 41.73
C GLU A 43 -12.71 -14.98 42.29
N ARG A 44 -11.69 -15.45 43.00
CA ARG A 44 -10.60 -14.57 43.48
C ARG A 44 -9.82 -13.91 42.35
N THR A 45 -9.65 -14.60 41.23
CA THR A 45 -8.96 -14.00 40.07
C THR A 45 -9.85 -12.96 39.39
N GLY A 46 -11.16 -13.18 39.31
CA GLY A 46 -12.15 -12.19 38.90
C GLY A 46 -12.11 -10.96 39.80
N ALA A 47 -12.25 -11.14 41.11
CA ALA A 47 -12.21 -10.05 42.09
C ALA A 47 -10.90 -9.25 42.06
N ARG A 48 -9.75 -9.92 41.87
CA ARG A 48 -8.45 -9.22 41.70
C ARG A 48 -8.42 -8.37 40.42
N ARG A 49 -9.02 -8.86 39.33
CA ARG A 49 -9.12 -8.11 38.07
C ARG A 49 -10.03 -6.90 38.23
N GLU A 50 -11.20 -7.08 38.83
CA GLU A 50 -12.15 -6.00 39.11
C GLU A 50 -11.54 -4.92 40.00
N TYR A 51 -10.92 -5.31 41.12
CA TYR A 51 -10.23 -4.37 41.99
C TYR A 51 -9.14 -3.59 41.27
N SER A 52 -8.30 -4.29 40.48
CA SER A 52 -7.23 -3.62 39.72
C SER A 52 -7.79 -2.72 38.62
N ALA A 53 -8.92 -3.08 38.00
CA ALA A 53 -9.63 -2.25 37.04
C ALA A 53 -10.17 -0.96 37.71
N GLN A 54 -10.79 -1.07 38.88
CA GLN A 54 -11.25 0.08 39.67
C GLN A 54 -10.09 1.02 40.03
N VAL A 55 -8.92 0.47 40.43
CA VAL A 55 -7.73 1.27 40.70
C VAL A 55 -7.25 1.99 39.44
N ARG A 56 -7.22 1.32 38.28
CA ARG A 56 -6.84 1.95 37.01
C ARG A 56 -7.81 3.05 36.62
N GLU A 57 -9.11 2.82 36.76
CA GLU A 57 -10.14 3.82 36.48
C GLU A 57 -9.97 5.06 37.39
N LEU A 58 -9.72 4.86 38.68
CA LEU A 58 -9.44 5.96 39.60
C LEU A 58 -8.17 6.72 39.20
N VAL A 59 -7.11 6.00 38.83
CA VAL A 59 -5.85 6.60 38.40
C VAL A 59 -6.05 7.40 37.11
N GLU A 60 -6.83 6.92 36.16
CA GLU A 60 -7.21 7.65 34.95
C GLU A 60 -8.03 8.90 35.29
N PHE A 61 -8.99 8.79 36.20
CA PHE A 61 -9.78 9.92 36.67
C PHE A 61 -8.91 11.02 37.30
N VAL A 62 -7.93 10.63 38.11
CA VAL A 62 -6.94 11.55 38.69
C VAL A 62 -6.02 12.11 37.60
N ARG A 63 -5.55 11.27 36.67
CA ARG A 63 -4.68 11.68 35.56
C ARG A 63 -5.35 12.71 34.66
N LYS A 64 -6.65 12.57 34.38
CA LYS A 64 -7.45 13.53 33.60
C LYS A 64 -7.60 14.88 34.32
N ARG A 65 -7.60 14.88 35.67
CA ARG A 65 -7.74 16.10 36.49
C ARG A 65 -6.42 16.73 36.92
N ASP A 66 -5.30 16.02 36.79
CA ASP A 66 -3.99 16.56 37.17
C ASP A 66 -3.57 17.64 36.16
N LYS A 67 -3.52 18.89 36.64
CA LYS A 67 -3.14 20.06 35.85
C LYS A 67 -1.74 19.93 35.21
N ARG A 68 -0.82 19.23 35.86
CA ARG A 68 0.54 19.00 35.34
C ARG A 68 0.51 18.07 34.14
N VAL A 69 -0.35 17.05 34.20
CA VAL A 69 -0.56 16.12 33.08
C VAL A 69 -1.30 16.82 31.95
N ALA A 70 -2.31 17.62 32.26
CA ALA A 70 -3.03 18.41 31.25
C ALA A 70 -2.08 19.36 30.49
N ALA A 71 -1.27 20.15 31.20
CA ALA A 71 -0.28 21.04 30.59
C ALA A 71 0.79 20.29 29.78
N HIS A 72 1.18 19.08 30.22
CA HIS A 72 2.10 18.23 29.46
C HIS A 72 1.45 17.70 28.18
N ASN A 73 0.21 17.21 28.27
CA ASN A 73 -0.52 16.68 27.12
C ASN A 73 -0.78 17.77 26.07
N GLU A 74 -1.16 18.98 26.48
CA GLU A 74 -1.35 20.11 25.57
C GLU A 74 -0.08 20.44 24.78
N LYS A 75 1.09 20.39 25.43
CA LYS A 75 2.39 20.57 24.74
C LYS A 75 2.65 19.48 23.72
N VAL A 76 2.41 18.22 24.10
CA VAL A 76 2.57 17.08 23.18
C VAL A 76 1.59 17.18 22.01
N ASP A 77 0.33 17.54 22.27
CA ASP A 77 -0.70 17.71 21.25
C ASP A 77 -0.39 18.89 20.32
N ALA A 78 0.22 19.95 20.83
CA ALA A 78 0.69 21.07 20.01
C ALA A 78 1.85 20.64 19.10
N GLU A 79 2.83 19.92 19.64
CA GLU A 79 3.98 19.40 18.89
C GLU A 79 3.54 18.38 17.80
N THR A 80 2.61 17.49 18.11
CA THR A 80 2.09 16.53 17.12
C THR A 80 1.29 17.23 16.03
N ARG A 81 0.44 18.21 16.37
CA ARG A 81 -0.27 19.03 15.36
C ARG A 81 0.69 19.81 14.47
N GLU A 82 1.75 20.38 15.03
CA GLU A 82 2.79 21.07 14.25
C GLU A 82 3.50 20.11 13.30
N ARG A 83 3.91 18.93 13.80
CA ARG A 83 4.55 17.90 12.98
C ARG A 83 3.63 17.41 11.86
N GLU A 84 2.35 17.18 12.14
CA GLU A 84 1.37 16.76 11.14
C GLU A 84 1.09 17.87 10.12
N ALA A 85 0.99 19.13 10.55
CA ALA A 85 0.82 20.27 9.66
C ALA A 85 2.03 20.46 8.74
N ALA A 86 3.25 20.31 9.28
CA ALA A 86 4.48 20.36 8.49
C ALA A 86 4.55 19.23 7.44
N LEU A 87 4.16 18.01 7.83
CA LEU A 87 4.09 16.88 6.90
C LEU A 87 3.03 17.09 5.81
N ARG A 88 1.87 17.66 6.16
CA ARG A 88 0.84 18.01 5.18
C ARG A 88 1.29 19.12 4.24
N ALA A 89 1.91 20.17 4.76
CA ALA A 89 2.46 21.26 3.95
C ALA A 89 3.53 20.74 2.98
N ARG A 90 4.43 19.85 3.44
CA ARG A 90 5.43 19.21 2.58
C ARG A 90 4.79 18.38 1.45
N ARG A 91 3.74 17.60 1.77
CA ARG A 91 3.01 16.82 0.75
C ARG A 91 2.27 17.70 -0.24
N GLU A 92 1.68 18.81 0.21
CA GLU A 92 1.02 19.77 -0.67
C GLU A 92 2.02 20.51 -1.57
N GLU A 93 3.20 20.86 -1.05
CA GLU A 93 4.27 21.46 -1.85
C GLU A 93 4.80 20.48 -2.90
N GLU A 94 5.04 19.23 -2.52
CA GLU A 94 5.42 18.16 -3.44
C GLU A 94 4.35 17.92 -4.51
N GLN A 95 3.07 17.87 -4.12
CA GLN A 95 1.95 17.74 -5.06
C GLN A 95 1.87 18.94 -6.01
N ARG A 96 2.03 20.16 -5.51
CA ARG A 96 2.04 21.38 -6.35
C ARG A 96 3.23 21.40 -7.30
N ALA A 97 4.41 20.93 -6.87
CA ALA A 97 5.58 20.83 -7.72
C ALA A 97 5.34 19.81 -8.85
N TYR A 98 4.77 18.65 -8.52
CA TYR A 98 4.38 17.63 -9.50
C TYR A 98 3.33 18.15 -10.49
N ASP A 99 2.27 18.81 -9.99
CA ASP A 99 1.22 19.37 -10.84
C ASP A 99 1.75 20.50 -11.74
N ALA A 100 2.67 21.32 -11.25
CA ALA A 100 3.34 22.36 -12.03
C ALA A 100 4.25 21.78 -13.11
N GLU A 101 5.03 20.73 -12.79
CA GLU A 101 5.85 20.00 -13.74
C GLU A 101 4.99 19.36 -14.84
N ARG A 102 3.91 18.70 -14.45
CA ARG A 102 2.92 18.12 -15.38
C ARG A 102 2.31 19.20 -16.28
N SER A 103 1.92 20.35 -15.72
CA SER A 103 1.37 21.46 -16.52
C SER A 103 2.40 22.05 -17.49
N ARG A 104 3.67 22.13 -17.10
CA ARG A 104 4.76 22.60 -17.98
C ARG A 104 4.94 21.65 -19.15
N LEU A 105 5.03 20.35 -18.88
CA LEU A 105 5.21 19.33 -19.92
C LEU A 105 4.00 19.28 -20.87
N ALA A 106 2.78 19.43 -20.34
CA ALA A 106 1.58 19.52 -21.17
C ALA A 106 1.57 20.77 -22.08
N ALA A 107 2.07 21.91 -21.59
CA ALA A 107 2.18 23.13 -22.40
C ALA A 107 3.27 23.01 -23.47
N GLU A 108 4.36 22.30 -23.19
CA GLU A 108 5.42 22.01 -24.16
C GLU A 108 4.91 21.14 -25.31
N LEU A 109 4.25 20.01 -25.01
CA LEU A 109 3.61 19.16 -26.02
C LEU A 109 2.55 19.90 -26.84
N ALA A 110 1.72 20.74 -26.21
CA ALA A 110 0.72 21.53 -26.93
C ALA A 110 1.34 22.54 -27.91
N ALA A 111 2.53 23.08 -27.60
CA ALA A 111 3.24 23.97 -28.51
C ALA A 111 3.84 23.22 -29.72
N GLU A 112 4.29 21.98 -29.53
CA GLU A 112 4.74 21.09 -30.61
C GLU A 112 3.59 20.74 -31.55
N ASP A 113 2.42 20.38 -31.01
CA ASP A 113 1.20 20.10 -31.78
C ASP A 113 0.74 21.34 -32.60
N ASP A 114 0.80 22.54 -32.01
CA ASP A 114 0.47 23.80 -32.68
C ASP A 114 1.46 24.12 -33.83
N GLU A 115 2.75 23.82 -33.68
CA GLU A 115 3.76 23.98 -34.73
C GLU A 115 3.53 23.02 -35.89
N GLU A 116 3.26 21.74 -35.60
CA GLU A 116 2.95 20.74 -36.63
C GLU A 116 1.68 21.10 -37.42
N LEU A 117 0.66 21.59 -36.72
CA LEU A 117 -0.58 22.07 -37.34
C LEU A 117 -0.34 23.27 -38.27
N LEU A 118 0.53 24.21 -37.89
CA LEU A 118 0.90 25.34 -38.73
C LEU A 118 1.64 24.90 -40.00
N LEU A 119 2.51 23.89 -39.90
CA LEU A 119 3.22 23.31 -41.05
C LEU A 119 2.25 22.57 -41.99
N GLN A 120 1.32 21.78 -41.46
CA GLN A 120 0.27 21.14 -42.25
C GLN A 120 -0.63 22.16 -42.96
N LEU A 121 -1.02 23.25 -42.27
CA LEU A 121 -1.80 24.34 -42.85
C LEU A 121 -1.05 25.04 -44.00
N GLN A 122 0.26 25.27 -43.87
CA GLN A 122 1.08 25.84 -44.93
C GLN A 122 1.19 24.91 -46.15
N ALA A 123 1.37 23.60 -45.92
CA ALA A 123 1.40 22.61 -47.00
C ALA A 123 0.07 22.52 -47.75
N ALA A 124 -1.06 22.45 -47.02
CA ALA A 124 -2.39 22.46 -47.62
C ALA A 124 -2.68 23.75 -48.40
N ALA A 125 -2.24 24.91 -47.90
CA ALA A 125 -2.38 26.18 -48.61
C ALA A 125 -1.54 26.23 -49.92
N ALA A 126 -0.38 25.57 -49.93
CA ALA A 126 0.45 25.45 -51.13
C ALA A 126 -0.20 24.52 -52.17
N ASP A 127 -0.77 23.39 -51.75
CA ASP A 127 -1.48 22.45 -52.62
C ASP A 127 -2.75 23.06 -53.23
N LEU A 128 -3.45 23.89 -52.47
CA LEU A 128 -4.60 24.67 -52.95
C LEU A 128 -4.19 25.89 -53.80
N GLY A 129 -2.90 26.14 -54.01
CA GLY A 129 -2.39 27.19 -54.89
C GLY A 129 -2.67 28.61 -54.41
N LEU A 130 -2.85 28.82 -53.10
CA LEU A 130 -3.22 30.11 -52.49
C LEU A 130 -2.04 31.10 -52.36
N ALA A 131 -1.03 31.01 -53.24
CA ALA A 131 0.12 31.90 -53.23
C ALA A 131 -0.13 33.21 -54.03
N ASN A 132 -0.44 34.26 -53.28
CA ASN A 132 -0.22 35.68 -53.58
C ASN A 132 -0.83 36.26 -54.87
N GLY A 133 -2.14 36.52 -54.85
CA GLY A 133 -2.82 37.45 -55.75
C GLY A 133 -2.94 38.85 -55.15
N GLY A 134 -2.02 39.76 -55.46
CA GLY A 134 -2.12 41.16 -55.06
C GLY A 134 -3.16 41.93 -55.89
N LYS A 135 -3.99 42.77 -55.23
CA LYS A 135 -4.36 44.13 -55.70
C LYS A 135 -5.24 44.93 -54.73
N LYS A 136 -4.69 46.09 -54.33
CA LYS A 136 -5.29 47.44 -54.21
C LYS A 136 -6.77 47.59 -53.80
N GLY A 137 -6.97 47.93 -52.52
CA GLY A 137 -7.54 49.20 -52.04
C GLY A 137 -9.04 49.52 -52.20
N ARG A 138 -9.72 49.80 -51.07
CA ARG A 138 -10.69 50.91 -50.95
C ARG A 138 -10.93 51.34 -49.49
N ARG A 139 -11.01 52.67 -49.31
CA ARG A 139 -11.20 53.44 -48.06
C ARG A 139 -12.52 53.11 -47.32
N GLY A 140 -12.38 52.84 -46.01
CA GLY A 140 -12.99 53.55 -44.86
C GLY A 140 -14.52 53.54 -44.61
N LYS A 141 -14.93 53.22 -43.37
CA LYS A 141 -16.02 53.91 -42.63
C LYS A 141 -15.99 53.55 -41.13
N LYS A 142 -16.25 54.58 -40.31
CA LYS A 142 -16.33 54.65 -38.84
C LYS A 142 -17.45 53.80 -38.20
N GLY A 143 -17.29 53.57 -36.89
CA GLY A 143 -18.34 53.32 -35.89
C GLY A 143 -18.23 51.91 -35.32
N GLY A 144 -18.31 51.65 -34.02
CA GLY A 144 -18.61 52.45 -32.84
C GLY A 144 -18.44 51.54 -31.62
N ALA A 145 -18.30 52.15 -30.45
CA ALA A 145 -18.29 51.44 -29.17
C ALA A 145 -19.61 50.69 -28.94
N SER A 146 -19.54 49.48 -28.35
CA SER A 146 -20.53 49.06 -27.38
C SER A 146 -19.95 47.98 -26.46
N ALA A 147 -19.97 48.28 -25.18
CA ALA A 147 -19.94 47.31 -24.11
C ALA A 147 -21.22 46.44 -24.15
N HIS A 148 -21.07 45.16 -23.79
CA HIS A 148 -22.04 44.31 -23.07
C HIS A 148 -21.22 43.10 -22.58
N ASP A 149 -21.05 42.91 -21.28
CA ASP A 149 -22.00 42.39 -20.28
C ASP A 149 -22.20 40.86 -20.38
N GLY A 150 -21.71 40.17 -19.34
CA GLY A 150 -22.53 39.21 -18.60
C GLY A 150 -22.59 37.75 -19.06
N GLY A 151 -22.24 36.86 -18.11
CA GLY A 151 -22.79 35.49 -17.99
C GLY A 151 -22.04 34.43 -18.79
N GLY A 152 -21.58 33.31 -18.22
CA GLY A 152 -22.21 32.50 -17.18
C GLY A 152 -22.85 31.27 -17.83
N GLY A 153 -22.32 30.07 -17.55
CA GLY A 153 -22.88 28.78 -17.95
C GLY A 153 -21.78 27.79 -18.31
N SER A 154 -21.40 26.88 -17.41
CA SER A 154 -22.08 25.60 -17.13
C SER A 154 -22.07 24.66 -18.33
N GLY A 155 -21.38 23.52 -18.18
CA GLY A 155 -21.63 22.33 -18.98
C GLY A 155 -20.35 21.64 -19.42
N GLY A 156 -19.97 20.60 -18.68
CA GLY A 156 -18.83 19.74 -19.04
C GLY A 156 -18.82 18.49 -18.18
N GLY A 157 -19.90 17.72 -18.23
CA GLY A 157 -19.90 16.34 -17.76
C GLY A 157 -18.96 15.50 -18.64
N GLY A 158 -18.16 14.67 -17.98
CA GLY A 158 -17.31 13.67 -18.61
C GLY A 158 -17.05 12.60 -17.57
N GLY A 159 -17.90 11.57 -17.58
CA GLY A 159 -17.70 10.36 -16.79
C GLY A 159 -16.40 9.68 -17.22
N GLY A 160 -15.71 9.15 -16.22
CA GLY A 160 -14.54 8.30 -16.36
C GLY A 160 -14.56 7.33 -15.20
N ASP A 161 -15.52 6.42 -15.22
CA ASP A 161 -15.46 5.14 -14.55
C ASP A 161 -14.23 4.37 -15.04
N GLY A 162 -13.31 4.10 -14.12
CA GLY A 162 -12.09 3.34 -14.35
C GLY A 162 -11.61 2.77 -13.02
N GLY A 163 -11.92 1.51 -12.79
CA GLY A 163 -11.74 0.83 -11.52
C GLY A 163 -10.33 0.32 -11.24
N GLY A 164 -10.15 -0.20 -10.01
CA GLY A 164 -9.17 -1.24 -9.70
C GLY A 164 -8.07 -0.80 -8.74
N GLY A 165 -8.13 -1.26 -7.49
CA GLY A 165 -7.00 -1.19 -6.56
C GLY A 165 -7.36 -1.19 -5.08
N GLY A 166 -8.14 -2.19 -4.63
CA GLY A 166 -8.38 -2.42 -3.21
C GLY A 166 -7.08 -2.82 -2.51
N ALA A 167 -6.55 -1.91 -1.69
CA ALA A 167 -5.46 -2.20 -0.76
C ALA A 167 -5.99 -3.07 0.40
N PRO A 168 -5.37 -4.20 0.74
CA PRO A 168 -5.75 -4.98 1.91
C PRO A 168 -5.34 -4.22 3.18
N GLN A 169 -6.30 -4.08 4.07
CA GLN A 169 -6.16 -3.52 5.41
C GLN A 169 -5.28 -4.45 6.24
N GLY A 170 -4.02 -4.07 6.41
CA GLY A 170 -3.12 -4.66 7.40
C GLY A 170 -3.27 -3.92 8.73
N ASP A 171 -3.62 -4.67 9.76
CA ASP A 171 -3.67 -4.26 11.16
C ASP A 171 -2.31 -3.72 11.63
N ALA A 172 -2.23 -2.41 11.82
CA ALA A 172 -1.12 -1.77 12.51
C ALA A 172 -1.42 -1.71 14.01
N SER A 173 -1.11 -2.80 14.73
CA SER A 173 -0.90 -2.70 16.17
C SER A 173 0.52 -2.19 16.42
N ALA A 174 0.58 -1.04 17.08
CA ALA A 174 1.79 -0.36 17.51
C ALA A 174 2.70 -1.25 18.36
N ASP A 175 3.97 -1.36 17.98
CA ASP A 175 5.09 -1.54 18.89
C ASP A 175 6.36 -0.90 18.32
N ALA A 176 6.77 0.17 19.02
CA ALA A 176 8.03 0.88 19.10
C ALA A 176 9.24 0.45 18.25
N ASP A 177 9.87 1.47 17.68
CA ASP A 177 11.24 1.52 17.15
C ASP A 177 12.28 0.90 18.11
N ALA A 178 12.84 -0.25 17.71
CA ALA A 178 14.18 -0.70 18.07
C ALA A 178 14.69 -1.62 16.94
N ASP A 179 15.92 -1.38 16.49
CA ASP A 179 16.67 -2.12 15.45
C ASP A 179 16.36 -1.75 13.99
N ALA A 180 16.96 -0.64 13.55
CA ALA A 180 17.48 -0.53 12.19
C ALA A 180 18.46 -1.70 11.95
N ASP A 181 18.24 -2.50 10.90
CA ASP A 181 18.96 -3.73 10.51
C ASP A 181 18.50 -5.09 11.10
N ALA A 182 17.22 -5.25 11.45
CA ALA A 182 16.63 -6.59 11.48
C ALA A 182 16.53 -7.16 10.05
N GLN A 183 17.51 -7.96 9.61
CA GLN A 183 17.48 -8.69 8.34
C GLN A 183 16.20 -9.53 8.25
N ILE A 184 15.22 -9.05 7.48
CA ILE A 184 14.01 -9.80 7.16
C ILE A 184 14.42 -10.96 6.26
N LEU A 185 14.27 -12.19 6.75
CA LEU A 185 14.60 -13.41 6.02
C LEU A 185 13.35 -13.88 5.27
N TYR A 186 13.42 -13.98 3.95
CA TYR A 186 12.28 -14.33 3.10
C TYR A 186 12.43 -15.73 2.48
N CYS A 187 11.34 -16.51 2.49
CA CYS A 187 11.28 -17.85 1.92
C CYS A 187 10.49 -17.87 0.61
N PRO A 188 11.15 -18.10 -0.54
CA PRO A 188 10.48 -18.22 -1.85
C PRO A 188 9.53 -19.42 -1.95
N ALA A 189 9.87 -20.56 -1.36
CA ALA A 189 9.00 -21.75 -1.40
C ALA A 189 7.70 -21.59 -0.61
N CYS A 190 7.66 -20.66 0.34
CA CYS A 190 6.51 -20.50 1.25
C CYS A 190 5.89 -19.10 1.22
N ASN A 191 6.47 -18.16 0.47
CA ASN A 191 6.14 -16.74 0.43
C ASN A 191 5.91 -16.14 1.82
N LYS A 192 6.90 -16.30 2.70
CA LYS A 192 6.84 -15.84 4.10
C LYS A 192 8.09 -15.08 4.50
N ASP A 193 7.89 -13.94 5.16
CA ASP A 193 8.93 -13.17 5.83
C ASP A 193 9.09 -13.59 7.29
N PHE A 194 10.33 -13.55 7.76
CA PHE A 194 10.70 -13.89 9.13
C PHE A 194 11.59 -12.79 9.69
N ARG A 195 11.19 -12.24 10.83
CA ARG A 195 11.89 -11.13 11.51
C ARG A 195 13.04 -11.60 12.39
N SER A 196 13.26 -12.91 12.50
CA SER A 196 14.32 -13.50 13.32
C SER A 196 14.92 -14.74 12.66
N ARG A 197 16.26 -14.85 12.73
CA ARG A 197 17.00 -16.01 12.24
C ARG A 197 16.62 -17.33 12.92
N ALA A 198 16.19 -17.28 14.18
CA ALA A 198 15.73 -18.47 14.90
C ALA A 198 14.38 -18.99 14.37
N GLN A 199 13.48 -18.08 14.00
CA GLN A 199 12.19 -18.44 13.39
C GLN A 199 12.39 -19.05 12.00
N TRP A 200 13.32 -18.46 11.23
CA TRP A 200 13.73 -18.97 9.93
C TRP A 200 14.27 -20.41 9.98
N GLN A 201 15.22 -20.71 10.88
CA GLN A 201 15.82 -22.05 10.99
C GLN A 201 14.80 -23.12 11.41
N ASN A 202 13.78 -22.75 12.18
CA ASN A 202 12.69 -23.67 12.51
C ASN A 202 11.74 -23.88 11.34
N HIS A 203 11.51 -22.85 10.53
CA HIS A 203 10.74 -22.96 9.29
C HIS A 203 11.44 -23.88 8.28
N GLU A 204 12.73 -23.70 8.05
CA GLU A 204 13.54 -24.47 7.08
C GLU A 204 13.56 -25.99 7.40
N ARG A 205 13.58 -26.34 8.68
CA ARG A 205 13.55 -27.75 9.14
C ARG A 205 12.14 -28.33 9.24
N SER A 206 11.09 -27.54 8.97
CA SER A 206 9.72 -28.01 9.07
C SER A 206 9.35 -28.88 7.88
N LYS A 207 8.64 -29.99 8.13
CA LYS A 207 8.17 -30.92 7.08
C LYS A 207 7.42 -30.19 5.94
N ARG A 208 6.62 -29.17 6.29
CA ARG A 208 5.85 -28.36 5.33
C ARG A 208 6.73 -27.51 4.41
N HIS A 209 7.86 -27.00 4.91
CA HIS A 209 8.82 -26.27 4.08
C HIS A 209 9.56 -27.23 3.17
N ILE A 210 10.02 -28.37 3.71
CA ILE A 210 10.77 -29.38 2.95
C ILE A 210 9.95 -29.93 1.78
N GLU A 211 8.68 -30.27 2.00
CA GLU A 211 7.78 -30.75 0.93
C GLU A 211 7.59 -29.68 -0.16
N LYS A 212 7.27 -28.44 0.21
CA LYS A 212 7.09 -27.34 -0.75
C LYS A 212 8.38 -26.96 -1.47
N ALA A 213 9.52 -27.02 -0.80
CA ALA A 213 10.81 -26.74 -1.40
C ALA A 213 11.23 -27.86 -2.38
N ALA A 214 10.84 -29.11 -2.12
CA ALA A 214 11.05 -30.22 -3.05
C ALA A 214 10.16 -30.09 -4.30
N GLU A 215 8.88 -29.75 -4.12
CA GLU A 215 7.94 -29.49 -5.22
C GLU A 215 8.43 -28.33 -6.11
N LEU A 216 8.86 -27.21 -5.51
CA LEU A 216 9.40 -26.08 -6.25
C LEU A 216 10.70 -26.42 -7.00
N ARG A 217 11.57 -27.27 -6.44
CA ARG A 217 12.79 -27.71 -7.11
C ARG A 217 12.50 -28.61 -8.31
N GLU A 218 11.47 -29.44 -8.23
CA GLU A 218 11.08 -30.31 -9.34
C GLU A 218 10.45 -29.51 -10.48
N LEU A 219 9.56 -28.56 -10.18
CA LEU A 219 8.98 -27.68 -11.19
C LEU A 219 10.05 -26.89 -11.96
N LEU A 220 11.02 -26.30 -11.26
CA LEU A 220 12.13 -25.58 -11.90
C LEU A 220 13.01 -26.50 -12.77
N ARG A 221 13.14 -27.78 -12.39
CA ARG A 221 13.88 -28.77 -13.18
C ARG A 221 13.12 -29.19 -14.43
N GLU A 222 11.80 -29.36 -14.34
CA GLU A 222 10.93 -29.63 -15.49
C GLU A 222 10.87 -28.45 -16.46
N GLU A 223 10.95 -27.21 -15.95
CA GLU A 223 11.06 -25.98 -16.77
C GLU A 223 12.40 -25.93 -17.52
N ASP A 224 13.54 -26.16 -16.84
CA ASP A 224 14.88 -26.19 -17.47
C ASP A 224 15.01 -27.33 -18.50
N GLU A 225 14.46 -28.52 -18.21
CA GLU A 225 14.44 -29.67 -19.16
C GLU A 225 13.49 -29.43 -20.35
N GLY A 226 12.49 -28.55 -20.21
CA GLY A 226 11.62 -28.12 -21.30
C GLY A 226 12.30 -27.13 -22.25
N GLU A 227 13.19 -26.28 -21.73
CA GLU A 227 13.96 -25.31 -22.52
C GLU A 227 15.14 -25.95 -23.30
N GLU A 228 15.68 -27.09 -22.87
CA GLU A 228 16.72 -27.83 -23.61
C GLU A 228 16.18 -28.62 -24.83
N SER A 229 14.86 -28.76 -24.99
CA SER A 229 14.25 -29.55 -26.08
C SER A 229 13.98 -28.79 -27.39
N ASP A 230 14.29 -27.49 -27.46
CA ASP A 230 14.09 -26.64 -28.65
C ASP A 230 15.39 -26.40 -29.47
N GLU A 231 16.50 -27.06 -29.14
CA GLU A 231 17.77 -27.00 -29.91
C GLU A 231 18.17 -28.32 -30.61
N ASP A 232 17.22 -29.04 -31.21
CA ASP A 232 17.53 -30.12 -32.18
C ASP A 232 17.03 -29.72 -33.59
N ILE A 233 17.78 -28.87 -34.28
CA ILE A 233 17.73 -28.72 -35.74
C ILE A 233 18.61 -29.82 -36.35
N ASP A 234 17.97 -30.90 -36.77
CA ASP A 234 18.52 -31.82 -37.77
C ASP A 234 17.73 -31.63 -39.08
N GLU A 235 18.24 -30.79 -39.98
CA GLU A 235 17.91 -30.90 -41.41
C GLU A 235 19.13 -31.43 -42.17
N ASP A 236 18.98 -32.70 -42.53
CA ASP A 236 19.83 -33.62 -43.26
C ASP A 236 20.25 -33.11 -44.66
N ASP A 237 21.48 -33.49 -45.01
CA ASP A 237 22.28 -33.09 -46.16
C ASP A 237 21.89 -33.90 -47.43
N GLY A 238 21.82 -33.26 -48.59
CA GLY A 238 21.43 -33.91 -49.85
C GLY A 238 21.81 -33.13 -51.11
N GLU A 239 23.09 -33.21 -51.50
CA GLU A 239 23.70 -32.73 -52.75
C GLU A 239 23.00 -33.27 -54.04
N ASP A 240 22.69 -32.37 -54.99
CA ASP A 240 23.30 -32.20 -56.34
C ASP A 240 22.58 -32.89 -57.52
N GLY A 241 22.43 -32.16 -58.64
CA GLY A 241 22.08 -32.74 -59.94
C GLY A 241 21.29 -31.89 -60.95
N SER A 242 21.87 -30.77 -61.40
CA SER A 242 21.78 -30.14 -62.75
C SER A 242 20.65 -30.47 -63.78
N GLU A 243 19.98 -29.40 -64.25
CA GLU A 243 19.87 -28.92 -65.66
C GLU A 243 19.08 -29.67 -66.77
N ALA A 244 18.32 -28.84 -67.52
CA ALA A 244 17.96 -28.89 -68.96
C ALA A 244 16.76 -29.73 -69.52
N ALA A 245 15.80 -28.94 -70.04
CA ALA A 245 14.99 -29.09 -71.26
C ALA A 245 15.19 -30.30 -72.20
N ALA A 246 14.08 -30.91 -72.64
CA ALA A 246 13.59 -30.97 -74.04
C ALA A 246 12.83 -32.26 -74.43
N ASP A 247 11.79 -32.06 -75.24
CA ASP A 247 11.32 -32.92 -76.34
C ASP A 247 10.61 -34.27 -76.04
N ALA A 248 9.29 -34.26 -76.26
CA ALA A 248 8.50 -35.45 -76.59
C ALA A 248 8.04 -35.34 -78.06
N GLN A 249 8.83 -35.89 -78.97
CA GLN A 249 8.36 -36.33 -80.29
C GLN A 249 7.88 -37.79 -80.23
N ARG A 250 6.65 -38.00 -80.71
CA ARG A 250 6.14 -39.16 -81.48
C ARG A 250 6.38 -40.59 -80.94
N ALA A 251 5.29 -41.27 -80.62
CA ALA A 251 4.69 -42.33 -81.45
C ALA A 251 3.35 -42.79 -80.83
#